data_AF-A0A536BNE2-F1
#
_entry.id   AF-A0A536BNE2-F1
#
_cell.length_a   1.000
_cell.length_b   1.000
_cell.length_c   1.000
_cell.angle_alpha   90.00
_cell.angle_beta   90.00
_cell.angle_gamma   90.00
#
_symmetry.space_group_name_H-M   'P 1'
#
loop_
_entity.id
_entity.type
_entity.pdbx_description
1 polymer ?
#
loop_
_entity_poly.entity_id
_entity_poly.type
_entity_poly.pdbx_seq_one_letter_code
_entity_poly.pdbx_strand_id
1 'polypeptide(L)'
;MHGHPIHAILSDGPAVLIPVAFAVEAWSWTRNDTATQSLSRVATRLATAAAAAAGLVGWIDWLTIPGEHPARTPATIHGVINTAGLVALVGASVSPKRRLGLLAAATAGLLVAAWIGGDLVFRFGWRVRPAEEAEIAEHALAEAGQAKAFEQARQDVADFERRKTFLPAR
;
A
#
# COMPACT_ATOMS: atom_id res chain seq x y z
N MET A 1 -7.22 0.81 -16.09
CA MET A 1 -6.09 1.17 -15.21
C MET A 1 -4.92 0.35 -15.64
N HIS A 2 -3.89 1.03 -16.11
CA HIS A 2 -2.63 0.46 -16.52
C HIS A 2 -2.04 -0.37 -15.37
N GLY A 3 -1.27 -1.42 -15.67
CA GLY A 3 -0.71 -2.36 -14.68
C GLY A 3 0.27 -1.76 -13.66
N HIS A 4 0.19 -0.45 -13.39
CA HIS A 4 0.98 0.23 -12.39
C HIS A 4 0.72 -0.35 -11.00
N PRO A 5 1.77 -0.47 -10.17
CA PRO A 5 1.67 -0.96 -8.81
C PRO A 5 1.06 0.13 -7.89
N ILE A 6 -0.24 0.40 -8.04
CA ILE A 6 -0.94 1.49 -7.33
C ILE A 6 -0.78 1.34 -5.80
N HIS A 7 -0.84 0.12 -5.27
CA HIS A 7 -0.60 -0.09 -3.84
C HIS A 7 0.80 0.38 -3.41
N ALA A 8 1.83 0.09 -4.20
CA ALA A 8 3.19 0.54 -3.91
C ALA A 8 3.28 2.07 -3.89
N ILE A 9 2.67 2.75 -4.87
CA ILE A 9 2.62 4.23 -4.91
C ILE A 9 1.88 4.79 -3.68
N LEU A 10 0.72 4.23 -3.34
CA LEU A 10 -0.08 4.71 -2.21
C LEU A 10 0.56 4.39 -0.85
N SER A 11 1.45 3.40 -0.78
CA SER A 11 2.10 2.97 0.47
C SER A 11 3.05 4.03 1.06
N ASP A 12 3.53 4.97 0.25
CA ASP A 12 4.34 6.11 0.70
C ASP A 12 3.60 7.00 1.70
N GLY A 13 2.28 7.18 1.49
CA GLY A 13 1.44 7.98 2.37
C GLY A 13 1.45 7.46 3.82
N PRO A 14 1.02 6.22 4.08
CA PRO A 14 1.13 5.59 5.40
C PRO A 14 2.56 5.54 5.93
N ALA A 15 3.55 5.23 5.07
CA ALA A 15 4.95 5.13 5.46
C ALA A 15 5.48 6.42 6.09
N VAL A 16 5.01 7.58 5.62
CA VAL A 16 5.38 8.89 6.17
C VAL A 16 4.44 9.32 7.29
N LEU A 17 3.13 9.23 7.07
CA LEU A 17 2.14 9.86 7.96
C LEU A 17 2.01 9.13 9.30
N ILE A 18 2.20 7.81 9.35
CA ILE A 18 2.10 7.05 10.61
C ILE A 18 3.25 7.43 11.57
N PRO A 19 4.54 7.40 11.18
CA PRO A 19 5.63 7.88 12.03
C PRO A 19 5.49 9.36 12.42
N VAL A 20 5.03 10.22 11.50
CA VAL A 20 4.79 11.64 11.80
C VAL A 20 3.69 11.80 12.85
N ALA A 21 2.57 11.10 12.71
CA ALA A 21 1.49 11.14 13.71
C ALA A 21 1.97 10.68 15.09
N PHE A 22 2.78 9.61 15.14
CA PHE A 22 3.40 9.14 16.38
C PHE A 22 4.33 10.20 17.00
N ALA A 23 5.22 10.80 16.21
CA ALA A 23 6.15 11.83 16.69
C ALA A 23 5.42 13.07 17.21
N VAL A 24 4.38 13.53 16.50
CA VAL A 24 3.55 14.67 16.93
C VAL A 24 2.78 14.35 18.21
N GLU A 25 2.24 13.13 18.35
CA GLU A 25 1.58 12.71 19.59
C GLU A 25 2.55 12.68 20.77
N ALA A 26 3.74 12.10 20.58
CA ALA A 26 4.79 12.09 21.61
C ALA A 26 5.20 13.52 22.01
N TRP A 27 5.36 14.42 21.03
CA TRP A 27 5.62 15.84 21.27
C TRP A 27 4.49 16.49 22.09
N SER A 28 3.23 16.22 21.75
CA SER A 28 2.08 16.83 22.43
C SER A 28 2.03 16.52 23.93
N TRP A 29 2.51 15.35 24.36
CA TRP A 29 2.63 14.98 25.77
C TRP A 29 3.65 15.83 26.52
N THR A 30 4.70 16.32 25.85
CA THR A 30 5.73 17.17 26.48
C THR A 30 5.32 18.62 26.65
N ARG A 31 4.50 19.15 25.73
CA ARG A 31 4.07 20.56 25.75
C ARG A 31 2.72 20.74 26.45
N ASN A 32 1.85 19.73 26.37
CA ASN A 32 0.49 19.73 26.92
C ASN A 32 -0.35 20.97 26.54
N ASP A 33 -0.18 21.47 25.32
CA ASP A 33 -0.92 22.62 24.79
C ASP A 33 -2.00 22.21 23.77
N THR A 34 -2.99 23.08 23.57
CA THR A 34 -4.14 22.79 22.69
C THR A 34 -3.77 22.71 21.21
N ALA A 35 -2.73 23.43 20.77
CA ALA A 35 -2.31 23.44 19.37
C ALA A 35 -1.64 22.11 18.99
N THR A 36 -0.73 21.60 19.81
CA THR A 36 -0.06 20.31 19.57
C THR A 36 -1.03 19.13 19.68
N GLN A 37 -2.00 19.17 20.59
CA GLN A 37 -3.08 18.18 20.66
C GLN A 37 -3.99 18.21 19.41
N SER A 38 -4.26 19.41 18.87
CA SER A 38 -5.00 19.55 17.62
C SER A 38 -4.23 18.98 16.43
N LEU A 39 -2.93 19.30 16.34
CA LEU A 39 -2.04 18.79 15.30
C LEU A 39 -1.94 17.25 15.34
N SER A 40 -1.80 16.66 16.53
CA SER A 40 -1.81 15.20 16.72
C SER A 40 -3.10 14.56 16.18
N ARG A 41 -4.27 15.16 16.46
CA ARG A 41 -5.56 14.66 15.94
C ARG A 41 -5.62 14.71 14.42
N VAL A 42 -5.17 15.80 13.81
CA VAL A 42 -5.17 15.95 12.35
C VAL A 42 -4.21 14.96 11.72
N ALA A 43 -2.98 14.87 12.23
CA ALA A 43 -1.97 13.92 11.75
C ALA A 43 -2.46 12.47 11.83
N THR A 44 -3.08 12.09 12.95
CA THR A 44 -3.66 10.74 13.14
C THR A 44 -4.75 10.45 12.11
N ARG A 45 -5.64 11.42 11.82
CA ARG A 45 -6.72 11.25 10.82
C ARG A 45 -6.17 11.14 9.41
N LEU A 46 -5.18 11.95 9.05
CA LEU A 46 -4.51 11.89 7.75
C LEU A 46 -3.81 10.54 7.57
N ALA A 47 -3.09 10.06 8.59
CA ALA A 47 -2.47 8.74 8.59
C ALA A 47 -3.51 7.63 8.42
N THR A 48 -4.64 7.72 9.12
CA THR A 48 -5.75 6.76 9.00
C THR A 48 -6.33 6.74 7.59
N ALA A 49 -6.59 7.91 6.99
CA ALA A 49 -7.14 8.02 5.65
C ALA A 49 -6.19 7.45 4.59
N ALA A 50 -4.90 7.79 4.68
CA ALA A 50 -3.88 7.24 3.80
C ALA A 50 -3.75 5.72 3.92
N ALA A 51 -3.76 5.20 5.17
CA ALA A 51 -3.67 3.76 5.43
C ALA A 51 -4.90 3.00 4.92
N ALA A 52 -6.10 3.58 5.03
CA ALA A 52 -7.31 3.00 4.48
C ALA A 52 -7.26 2.93 2.95
N ALA A 53 -6.83 4.00 2.27
CA ALA A 53 -6.70 4.03 0.82
C ALA A 53 -5.67 3.01 0.32
N ALA A 54 -4.46 3.01 0.89
CA ALA A 54 -3.41 2.06 0.53
C ALA A 54 -3.81 0.60 0.84
N GLY A 55 -4.43 0.37 1.99
CA GLY A 55 -4.89 -0.96 2.43
C GLY A 55 -5.98 -1.54 1.52
N LEU A 56 -6.93 -0.71 1.07
CA LEU A 56 -7.95 -1.14 0.12
C LEU A 56 -7.32 -1.63 -1.19
N VAL A 57 -6.41 -0.86 -1.76
CA VAL A 57 -5.72 -1.24 -3.00
C VAL A 57 -4.83 -2.47 -2.77
N GLY A 58 -4.17 -2.57 -1.61
CA GLY A 58 -3.35 -3.73 -1.25
C GLY A 58 -4.15 -5.04 -1.16
N TRP A 59 -5.37 -4.99 -0.62
CA TRP A 59 -6.26 -6.16 -0.60
C TRP A 59 -6.74 -6.54 -2.01
N ILE A 60 -7.01 -5.56 -2.88
CA ILE A 60 -7.31 -5.82 -4.29
C ILE A 60 -6.13 -6.50 -4.98
N ASP A 61 -4.91 -6.03 -4.77
CA ASP A 61 -3.70 -6.65 -5.29
C ASP A 61 -3.50 -8.07 -4.76
N TRP A 62 -3.76 -8.30 -3.48
CA TRP A 62 -3.69 -9.62 -2.88
C TRP A 62 -4.66 -10.61 -3.52
N LEU A 63 -5.89 -10.20 -3.85
CA LEU A 63 -6.88 -11.05 -4.52
C LEU A 63 -6.42 -11.54 -5.91
N THR A 64 -5.46 -10.85 -6.53
CA THR A 64 -4.89 -11.25 -7.82
C THR A 64 -3.72 -12.22 -7.72
N ILE A 65 -3.19 -12.48 -6.52
CA ILE A 65 -2.08 -13.43 -6.32
C ILE A 65 -2.62 -14.87 -6.45
N PRO A 66 -2.12 -15.71 -7.37
CA PRO A 66 -2.47 -17.12 -7.42
C PRO A 66 -2.14 -17.83 -6.09
N GLY A 67 -2.98 -18.79 -5.67
CA GLY A 67 -2.81 -19.46 -4.38
C GLY A 67 -1.45 -20.12 -4.19
N GLU A 68 -0.92 -20.75 -5.25
CA GLU A 68 0.37 -21.45 -5.26
C GLU A 68 1.58 -20.50 -5.47
N HIS A 69 1.34 -19.21 -5.69
CA HIS A 69 2.42 -18.26 -5.98
C HIS A 69 3.24 -18.00 -4.70
N PRO A 70 4.59 -18.02 -4.75
CA PRO A 70 5.45 -17.88 -3.56
C PRO A 70 5.26 -16.54 -2.82
N ALA A 71 4.76 -15.50 -3.50
CA ALA A 71 4.43 -14.22 -2.88
C ALA A 71 3.14 -14.23 -2.02
N ARG A 72 2.28 -15.26 -2.14
CA ARG A 72 0.96 -15.30 -1.48
C ARG A 72 1.07 -15.22 0.03
N THR A 73 1.91 -16.05 0.64
CA THR A 73 2.12 -16.09 2.08
C THR A 73 2.68 -14.78 2.63
N PRO A 74 3.82 -14.24 2.15
CA PRO A 74 4.34 -12.97 2.63
C PRO A 74 3.37 -11.81 2.40
N ALA A 75 2.64 -11.77 1.27
CA ALA A 75 1.63 -10.75 1.02
C ALA A 75 0.46 -10.84 2.01
N THR A 76 0.06 -12.05 2.41
CA THR A 76 -0.99 -12.26 3.42
C THR A 76 -0.53 -11.73 4.79
N ILE A 77 0.69 -12.07 5.21
CA ILE A 77 1.25 -11.61 6.50
C ILE A 77 1.36 -10.08 6.50
N HIS A 78 1.90 -9.50 5.43
CA HIS A 78 1.98 -8.06 5.24
C HIS A 78 0.60 -7.38 5.33
N GLY A 79 -0.41 -7.91 4.62
CA GLY A 79 -1.77 -7.38 4.62
C GLY A 79 -2.44 -7.46 6.00
N VAL A 80 -2.23 -8.55 6.75
CA VAL A 80 -2.74 -8.70 8.12
C VAL A 80 -2.09 -7.69 9.06
N ILE A 81 -0.77 -7.51 9.01
CA ILE A 81 -0.06 -6.54 9.87
C ILE A 81 -0.54 -5.12 9.58
N ASN A 82 -0.64 -4.73 8.30
CA ASN A 82 -1.15 -3.40 7.92
C ASN A 82 -2.61 -3.19 8.30
N THR A 83 -3.45 -4.24 8.22
CA THR A 83 -4.84 -4.17 8.66
C THR A 83 -4.94 -3.98 10.18
N ALA A 84 -4.10 -4.69 10.96
CA ALA A 84 -4.00 -4.46 12.41
C ALA A 84 -3.52 -3.04 12.73
N GLY A 85 -2.54 -2.51 11.96
CA GLY A 85 -2.09 -1.12 12.04
C GLY A 85 -3.21 -0.12 11.76
N LEU A 86 -4.04 -0.36 10.72
CA LEU A 86 -5.21 0.47 10.42
C LEU A 86 -6.24 0.44 11.57
N VAL A 87 -6.50 -0.71 12.15
CA VAL A 87 -7.38 -0.83 13.34
C VAL A 87 -6.81 -0.01 14.51
N ALA A 88 -5.49 -0.05 14.73
CA ALA A 88 -4.84 0.77 15.75
C ALA A 88 -4.97 2.27 15.46
N LEU A 89 -4.84 2.72 14.21
CA LEU A 89 -5.04 4.11 13.79
C LEU A 89 -6.48 4.60 13.99
N VAL A 90 -7.47 3.76 13.69
CA VAL A 90 -8.89 4.04 13.99
C VAL A 90 -9.09 4.18 15.50
N GLY A 91 -8.53 3.25 16.28
CA GLY A 91 -8.54 3.33 17.74
C GLY A 91 -7.89 4.62 18.27
N ALA A 92 -6.74 5.01 17.71
CA ALA A 92 -5.99 6.21 18.05
C ALA A 92 -6.78 7.50 17.75
N SER A 93 -7.60 7.47 16.69
CA SER A 93 -8.48 8.58 16.30
C SER A 93 -9.61 8.83 17.30
N VAL A 94 -10.12 7.78 17.95
CA VAL A 94 -11.28 7.87 18.87
C VAL A 94 -10.92 7.78 20.35
N SER A 95 -9.69 7.36 20.69
CA SER A 95 -9.25 7.15 22.08
C SER A 95 -8.03 8.02 22.44
N PRO A 96 -8.21 9.31 22.78
CA PRO A 96 -7.10 10.20 23.14
C PRO A 96 -6.18 9.62 24.22
N LYS A 97 -6.73 8.98 25.25
CA LYS A 97 -5.95 8.36 26.35
C LYS A 97 -5.03 7.21 25.92
N ARG A 98 -5.33 6.55 24.79
CA ARG A 98 -4.57 5.39 24.28
C ARG A 98 -3.81 5.72 23.00
N ARG A 99 -3.94 6.95 22.48
CA ARG A 99 -3.44 7.34 21.16
C ARG A 99 -1.96 7.07 21.01
N LEU A 100 -1.14 7.52 21.97
CA LEU A 100 0.31 7.32 21.93
C LEU A 100 0.70 5.84 21.78
N GLY A 101 0.12 4.96 22.60
CA GLY A 101 0.41 3.52 22.54
C GLY A 101 -0.07 2.86 21.26
N LEU A 102 -1.24 3.26 20.75
CA LEU A 102 -1.79 2.75 19.49
C LEU A 102 -0.98 3.23 18.27
N LEU A 103 -0.53 4.48 18.27
CA LEU A 103 0.37 5.01 17.23
C LEU A 103 1.73 4.33 17.29
N ALA A 104 2.30 4.11 18.49
CA ALA A 104 3.54 3.35 18.65
C ALA A 104 3.41 1.92 18.08
N ALA A 105 2.30 1.23 18.38
CA ALA A 105 2.02 -0.10 17.84
C ALA A 105 1.86 -0.07 16.31
N ALA A 106 1.15 0.93 15.76
CA ALA A 106 1.00 1.09 14.32
C ALA A 106 2.35 1.37 13.64
N THR A 107 3.20 2.22 14.21
CA THR A 107 4.55 2.49 13.69
C THR A 107 5.43 1.24 13.74
N ALA A 108 5.43 0.49 14.85
CA ALA A 108 6.20 -0.74 14.95
C ALA A 108 5.73 -1.80 13.94
N GLY A 109 4.41 -1.98 13.81
CA GLY A 109 3.82 -2.87 12.81
C GLY A 109 4.16 -2.45 11.38
N LEU A 110 4.10 -1.15 11.09
CA LEU A 110 4.50 -0.59 9.80
C LEU A 110 5.96 -0.92 9.46
N LEU A 111 6.90 -0.82 10.40
CA LEU A 111 8.31 -1.15 10.13
C LEU A 111 8.49 -2.62 9.72
N VAL A 112 7.80 -3.53 10.41
CA VAL A 112 7.81 -4.96 10.04
C VAL A 112 7.13 -5.18 8.69
N ALA A 113 5.98 -4.53 8.46
CA ALA A 113 5.28 -4.63 7.19
C ALA A 113 6.10 -4.06 6.03
N ALA A 114 6.83 -2.96 6.24
CA ALA A 114 7.69 -2.34 5.24
C ALA A 114 8.86 -3.26 4.84
N TRP A 115 9.45 -3.99 5.79
CA TRP A 115 10.45 -5.01 5.49
C TRP A 115 9.87 -6.10 4.56
N ILE A 116 8.71 -6.66 4.91
CA ILE A 116 8.03 -7.67 4.08
C ILE A 116 7.62 -7.09 2.72
N GLY A 117 7.19 -5.82 2.69
CA GLY A 117 6.87 -5.08 1.47
C GLY A 117 8.08 -4.95 0.54
N GLY A 118 9.26 -4.71 1.11
CA GLY A 118 10.54 -4.75 0.40
C GLY A 118 10.78 -6.11 -0.26
N ASP A 119 10.57 -7.22 0.45
CA ASP A 119 10.68 -8.56 -0.15
C ASP A 119 9.66 -8.77 -1.28
N LEU A 120 8.41 -8.32 -1.12
CA LEU A 120 7.36 -8.42 -2.15
C LEU A 120 7.75 -7.68 -3.43
N VAL A 121 8.41 -6.53 -3.31
CA VAL A 121 8.88 -5.74 -4.45
C VAL A 121 10.18 -6.30 -5.02
N PHE A 122 11.24 -6.41 -4.22
CA PHE A 122 12.59 -6.71 -4.71
C PHE A 122 12.86 -8.19 -4.95
N ARG A 123 12.29 -9.08 -4.14
CA ARG A 123 12.50 -10.53 -4.28
C ARG A 123 11.46 -11.17 -5.18
N PHE A 124 10.19 -10.83 -4.97
CA PHE A 124 9.09 -11.45 -5.71
C PHE A 124 8.66 -10.66 -6.95
N GLY A 125 9.01 -9.37 -7.05
CA GLY A 125 8.64 -8.52 -8.18
C GLY A 125 7.13 -8.34 -8.33
N TRP A 126 6.34 -8.58 -7.27
CA TRP A 126 4.89 -8.63 -7.39
C TRP A 126 4.33 -7.25 -7.77
N ARG A 127 3.55 -7.19 -8.85
CA ARG A 127 3.03 -5.97 -9.53
C ARG A 127 4.08 -5.00 -10.09
N VAL A 128 5.30 -4.97 -9.56
CA VAL A 128 6.36 -4.05 -10.01
C VAL A 128 7.07 -4.56 -11.25
N ARG A 129 7.57 -5.80 -11.24
CA ARG A 129 8.34 -6.35 -12.37
C ARG A 129 7.51 -6.42 -13.66
N PRO A 130 6.26 -6.94 -13.66
CA PRO A 130 5.44 -6.92 -14.87
C PRO A 130 5.13 -5.51 -15.39
N ALA A 131 5.03 -4.50 -14.51
CA ALA A 131 4.79 -3.11 -14.90
C ALA A 131 6.03 -2.50 -15.57
N GLU A 132 7.21 -2.74 -15.00
CA GLU A 132 8.50 -2.30 -15.55
C GLU A 132 8.78 -2.96 -16.91
N GLU A 133 8.62 -4.28 -17.00
CA GLU A 133 8.79 -5.02 -18.26
C GLU A 133 7.82 -4.53 -19.35
N ALA A 134 6.58 -4.21 -18.99
CA ALA A 134 5.60 -3.66 -19.93
C ALA A 134 5.99 -2.26 -20.41
N GLU A 135 6.48 -1.38 -19.53
CA GLU A 135 6.95 -0.03 -19.90
C GLU A 135 8.16 -0.09 -20.85
N ILE A 136 9.13 -0.98 -20.57
CA ILE A 136 10.28 -1.20 -21.45
C ILE A 136 9.83 -1.70 -22.83
N ALA A 137 8.92 -2.68 -22.87
CA ALA A 137 8.40 -3.23 -24.12
C ALA A 137 7.60 -2.19 -24.92
N GLU A 138 6.79 -1.36 -24.24
CA GLU A 138 6.05 -0.26 -24.85
C GLU A 138 6.99 0.72 -25.55
N HIS A 139 8.05 1.15 -24.85
CA HIS A 139 9.02 2.09 -25.39
C HIS A 139 9.77 1.50 -26.59
N ALA A 140 10.28 0.27 -26.47
CA ALA A 140 11.01 -0.40 -27.54
C ALA A 140 10.15 -0.60 -28.81
N LEU A 141 8.88 -1.01 -28.64
CA LEU A 141 7.96 -1.18 -29.77
C LEU A 141 7.54 0.16 -30.37
N ALA A 142 7.40 1.22 -29.56
CA ALA A 142 7.13 2.56 -30.06
C ALA A 142 8.30 3.08 -30.92
N GLU A 143 9.54 2.94 -30.47
CA GLU A 143 10.75 3.30 -31.23
C GLU A 143 10.87 2.51 -32.54
N ALA A 144 10.46 1.24 -32.54
CA ALA A 144 10.41 0.41 -33.74
C ALA A 144 9.23 0.70 -34.68
N GLY A 145 8.37 1.68 -34.37
CA GLY A 145 7.17 2.00 -35.16
C GLY A 145 6.04 0.96 -35.04
N GLN A 146 6.09 0.10 -34.03
CA GLN A 146 5.19 -1.04 -33.78
C GLN A 146 4.27 -0.84 -32.56
N ALA A 147 3.96 0.40 -32.18
CA ALA A 147 3.13 0.71 -31.01
C ALA A 147 1.78 -0.06 -30.98
N LYS A 148 1.17 -0.33 -32.14
CA LYS A 148 -0.07 -1.12 -32.25
C LYS A 148 0.08 -2.57 -31.77
N ALA A 149 1.26 -3.16 -31.90
CA ALA A 149 1.52 -4.53 -31.46
C ALA A 149 1.49 -4.63 -29.92
N PHE A 150 2.03 -3.62 -29.23
CA PHE A 150 1.96 -3.55 -27.77
C PHE A 150 0.52 -3.42 -27.27
N GLU A 151 -0.27 -2.54 -27.91
CA GLU A 151 -1.68 -2.36 -27.56
C GLU A 151 -2.48 -3.66 -27.74
N GLN A 152 -2.25 -4.40 -28.82
CA GLN A 152 -2.90 -5.70 -29.04
C GLN A 152 -2.51 -6.72 -27.95
N ALA A 153 -1.22 -6.85 -27.64
CA ALA A 153 -0.75 -7.76 -26.60
C ALA A 153 -1.36 -7.42 -25.23
N ARG A 154 -1.53 -6.13 -24.93
CA ARG A 154 -2.16 -5.65 -23.70
C ARG A 154 -3.63 -6.02 -23.61
N GLN A 155 -4.36 -5.94 -24.72
CA GLN A 155 -5.76 -6.39 -24.80
C GLN A 155 -5.86 -7.89 -24.55
N ASP A 156 -5.01 -8.69 -25.17
CA ASP A 156 -5.01 -10.14 -24.99
C ASP A 156 -4.74 -10.56 -23.53
N VAL A 157 -3.80 -9.89 -22.85
CA VAL A 157 -3.53 -10.10 -21.42
C VAL A 157 -4.73 -9.69 -20.56
N ALA A 158 -5.32 -8.53 -20.82
CA ALA A 158 -6.51 -8.09 -20.09
C ALA A 158 -7.67 -9.08 -20.26
N ASP A 159 -7.85 -9.66 -21.44
CA ASP A 159 -8.86 -10.68 -21.73
C ASP A 159 -8.60 -11.97 -20.97
N PHE A 160 -7.34 -12.38 -20.87
CA PHE A 160 -6.94 -13.52 -20.06
C PHE A 160 -7.21 -13.31 -18.57
N GLU A 161 -6.79 -12.17 -18.01
CA GLU A 161 -7.00 -11.83 -16.60
C GLU A 161 -8.49 -11.82 -16.24
N ARG A 162 -9.34 -11.26 -17.10
CA ARG A 162 -10.81 -11.27 -16.91
C ARG A 162 -11.41 -12.68 -16.81
N ARG A 163 -10.85 -13.65 -17.54
CA ARG A 163 -11.36 -15.04 -17.56
C ARG A 163 -10.81 -15.92 -16.44
N LYS A 164 -9.63 -15.58 -15.91
CA LYS A 164 -8.85 -16.46 -15.04
C LYS A 164 -8.59 -15.91 -13.64
N THR A 165 -8.92 -14.65 -13.37
CA THR A 165 -8.79 -14.02 -12.06
C THR A 165 -10.13 -13.45 -11.59
N PHE A 166 -10.24 -13.12 -10.30
CA PHE A 166 -11.45 -12.56 -9.68
C PHE A 166 -11.69 -11.07 -9.99
N LEU A 167 -11.07 -10.52 -11.03
CA LEU A 167 -11.23 -9.10 -11.37
C LEU A 167 -12.56 -8.86 -12.11
N PRO A 168 -13.38 -7.88 -11.67
CA PRO A 168 -14.59 -7.50 -12.40
C PRO A 168 -14.25 -6.82 -13.74
N ALA A 169 -15.16 -6.96 -14.71
CA ALA A 169 -15.08 -6.28 -16.00
C ALA A 169 -15.01 -4.75 -15.81
N ARG A 170 -14.12 -4.08 -16.54
CA ARG A 170 -14.11 -2.62 -16.67
C ARG A 170 -14.73 -2.21 -17.99
#